data_AF-D8RFV3-F1
#
_entry.id   AF-D8RFV3-F1
#
_cell.length_a   1.000
_cell.length_b   1.000
_cell.length_c   1.000
_cell.angle_alpha   90.00
_cell.angle_beta   90.00
_cell.angle_gamma   90.00
#
_symmetry.space_group_name_H-M   'P 1'
#
loop_
_entity.id
_entity.type
_entity.pdbx_description
1 polymer ?
#
loop_
_entity_poly.entity_id
_entity_poly.type
_entity_poly.pdbx_seq_one_letter_code
_entity_poly.pdbx_strand_id
1 'polypeptide(L)'
;NKVGLVAEGAVDAILHILSRHHHQASIDTRASAALAITSLAMVDVNKAIIGRHPGAMPGLVRLLSSGSPRGKKDAAIALYSLCMLPDNRRRAVSAGVVSVL
;
A
#
# COMPACT_ATOMS: atom_id res chain seq x y z
N ASN A 1 -18.72 -6.58 14.45
CA ASN A 1 -17.27 -6.79 14.20
C ASN A 1 -16.92 -7.75 13.06
N LYS A 2 -17.81 -8.08 12.10
CA LYS A 2 -17.42 -8.92 10.94
C LYS A 2 -16.79 -8.13 9.78
N VAL A 3 -17.17 -6.85 9.61
CA VAL A 3 -16.68 -6.00 8.52
C VAL A 3 -15.19 -5.64 8.67
N GLY A 4 -14.71 -5.42 9.90
CA GLY A 4 -13.30 -5.13 10.17
C GLY A 4 -12.34 -6.29 9.87
N LEU A 5 -12.73 -7.53 10.24
CA LEU A 5 -11.90 -8.73 10.00
C LEU A 5 -11.80 -9.09 8.52
N VAL A 6 -12.89 -8.93 7.76
CA VAL A 6 -12.88 -9.17 6.31
C VAL A 6 -12.00 -8.13 5.60
N ALA A 7 -12.05 -6.87 6.04
CA ALA A 7 -11.16 -5.82 5.53
C ALA A 7 -9.69 -6.08 5.88
N GLU A 8 -9.40 -6.53 7.10
CA GLU A 8 -8.04 -6.81 7.57
C GLU A 8 -7.42 -8.00 6.83
N GLY A 9 -8.17 -9.11 6.65
CA GLY A 9 -7.71 -10.26 5.87
C GLY A 9 -7.56 -9.95 4.37
N ALA A 10 -8.44 -9.11 3.81
CA ALA A 10 -8.32 -8.65 2.42
C ALA A 10 -7.10 -7.74 2.22
N VAL A 11 -6.87 -6.81 3.15
CA VAL A 11 -5.68 -5.93 3.14
C VAL A 11 -4.41 -6.76 3.22
N ASP A 12 -4.36 -7.75 4.12
CA ASP A 12 -3.21 -8.65 4.27
C ASP A 12 -2.92 -9.43 2.97
N ALA A 13 -3.95 -10.00 2.34
CA ALA A 13 -3.80 -10.70 1.07
C ALA A 13 -3.30 -9.79 -0.07
N ILE A 14 -3.83 -8.57 -0.18
CA ILE A 14 -3.42 -7.59 -1.20
C ILE A 14 -1.98 -7.13 -0.96
N LEU A 15 -1.62 -6.85 0.29
CA LEU A 15 -0.26 -6.45 0.66
C LEU A 15 0.73 -7.58 0.49
N HIS A 16 0.33 -8.82 0.69
CA HIS A 16 1.14 -10.00 0.42
C HIS A 16 1.45 -10.12 -1.08
N ILE A 17 0.49 -9.82 -1.97
CA ILE A 17 0.71 -9.74 -3.43
C ILE A 17 1.69 -8.62 -3.78
N LEU A 18 1.54 -7.45 -3.14
CA LEU A 18 2.40 -6.28 -3.34
C LEU A 18 3.83 -6.51 -2.84
N SER A 19 3.99 -7.32 -1.79
CA SER A 19 5.26 -7.64 -1.13
C SER A 19 6.00 -8.81 -1.80
N ARG A 20 5.30 -9.75 -2.44
CA ARG A 20 5.91 -10.94 -3.05
C ARG A 20 7.03 -10.59 -4.05
N HIS A 21 8.23 -11.08 -3.73
CA HIS A 21 9.48 -10.89 -4.47
C HIS A 21 9.61 -11.80 -5.71
N HIS A 22 8.74 -12.79 -5.89
CA HIS A 22 8.91 -13.77 -6.97
C HIS A 22 8.33 -13.29 -8.31
N HIS A 23 9.07 -13.61 -9.37
CA HIS A 23 8.84 -13.38 -10.82
C HIS A 23 7.44 -13.69 -11.39
N GLN A 24 6.44 -14.09 -10.60
CA GLN A 24 5.14 -14.54 -11.11
C GLN A 24 4.02 -13.50 -11.05
N ALA A 25 4.11 -12.48 -10.18
CA ALA A 25 3.12 -11.41 -10.19
C ALA A 25 3.43 -10.46 -11.36
N SER A 26 2.57 -10.47 -12.37
CA SER A 26 2.66 -9.51 -13.49
C SER A 26 2.68 -8.08 -12.94
N ILE A 27 3.36 -7.20 -13.66
CA ILE A 27 3.36 -5.76 -13.39
C ILE A 27 1.91 -5.24 -13.27
N ASP A 28 0.99 -5.81 -14.04
CA ASP A 28 -0.45 -5.49 -14.00
C ASP A 28 -1.15 -5.96 -12.72
N THR A 29 -0.73 -7.10 -12.17
CA THR A 29 -1.25 -7.61 -10.89
C THR A 29 -0.82 -6.70 -9.75
N ARG A 30 0.43 -6.22 -9.76
CA ARG A 30 0.93 -5.27 -8.74
C ARG A 30 0.24 -3.91 -8.86
N ALA A 31 0.01 -3.42 -10.07
CA ALA A 31 -0.75 -2.19 -10.30
C ALA A 31 -2.20 -2.33 -9.82
N SER A 32 -2.86 -3.45 -10.10
CA SER A 32 -4.22 -3.74 -9.61
C SER A 32 -4.27 -3.84 -8.08
N ALA A 33 -3.26 -4.46 -7.46
CA ALA A 33 -3.15 -4.53 -6.00
C ALA A 33 -2.98 -3.12 -5.40
N ALA A 34 -2.14 -2.28 -5.99
CA ALA A 34 -1.97 -0.90 -5.54
C ALA A 34 -3.25 -0.09 -5.68
N LEU A 35 -3.97 -0.23 -6.79
CA LEU A 35 -5.27 0.41 -6.98
C LEU A 35 -6.28 -0.02 -5.90
N ALA A 36 -6.31 -1.30 -5.54
CA ALA A 36 -7.15 -1.78 -4.45
C ALA A 36 -6.74 -1.16 -3.10
N ILE A 37 -5.44 -1.09 -2.79
CA ILE A 37 -4.94 -0.41 -1.59
C ILE A 37 -5.31 1.08 -1.61
N THR A 38 -5.22 1.75 -2.76
CA THR A 38 -5.61 3.15 -2.90
C THR A 38 -7.07 3.34 -2.54
N SER A 39 -7.97 2.53 -3.13
CA SER A 39 -9.40 2.58 -2.84
C SER A 39 -9.70 2.29 -1.37
N LEU A 40 -9.02 1.32 -0.76
CA LEU A 40 -9.18 1.01 0.66
C LEU A 40 -8.66 2.13 1.56
N ALA A 41 -7.53 2.75 1.20
CA ALA A 41 -6.92 3.86 1.92
C ALA A 41 -7.74 5.17 1.83
N MET A 42 -8.72 5.28 0.94
CA MET A 42 -9.67 6.41 0.94
C MET A 42 -10.63 6.37 2.13
N VAL A 43 -10.81 5.21 2.75
CA VAL A 43 -11.67 5.05 3.94
C VAL A 43 -10.82 5.20 5.20
N ASP A 44 -11.14 6.17 6.05
CA ASP A 44 -10.31 6.52 7.22
C ASP A 44 -10.04 5.34 8.17
N VAL A 45 -11.04 4.51 8.43
CA VAL A 45 -10.92 3.33 9.31
C VAL A 45 -9.87 2.33 8.81
N ASN A 46 -9.68 2.25 7.49
CA ASN A 46 -8.73 1.32 6.87
C ASN A 46 -7.30 1.88 6.89
N LYS A 47 -7.12 3.21 6.92
CA LYS A 47 -5.78 3.84 6.90
C LYS A 47 -4.91 3.35 8.07
N ALA A 48 -5.51 3.21 9.25
CA ALA A 48 -4.81 2.73 10.43
C ALA A 48 -4.42 1.24 10.30
N ILE A 49 -5.32 0.41 9.77
CA ILE A 49 -5.10 -1.03 9.58
C ILE A 49 -3.99 -1.24 8.53
N ILE A 50 -4.14 -0.63 7.35
CA ILE A 50 -3.17 -0.72 6.25
C ILE A 50 -1.81 -0.18 6.71
N GLY A 51 -1.77 0.98 7.36
CA GLY A 51 -0.52 1.59 7.82
C GLY A 51 0.18 0.80 8.92
N ARG A 52 -0.56 0.06 9.75
CA ARG A 52 0.03 -0.84 10.76
C ARG A 52 0.68 -2.07 10.15
N HIS A 53 0.25 -2.48 8.96
CA HIS A 53 0.80 -3.65 8.29
C HIS A 53 2.27 -3.40 7.88
N PRO A 54 3.22 -4.26 8.28
CA PRO A 54 4.65 -4.03 8.08
C PRO A 54 5.06 -3.97 6.60
N GLY A 55 4.34 -4.67 5.73
CA GLY A 55 4.58 -4.68 4.27
C GLY A 55 3.92 -3.54 3.49
N ALA A 56 3.04 -2.74 4.10
CA ALA A 56 2.30 -1.71 3.36
C ALA A 56 3.20 -0.61 2.83
N MET A 57 3.89 0.09 3.74
CA MET A 57 4.74 1.22 3.38
C MET A 57 5.91 0.78 2.48
N PRO A 58 6.70 -0.27 2.81
CA PRO A 58 7.80 -0.70 1.95
C PRO A 58 7.32 -1.20 0.58
N GLY A 59 6.18 -1.90 0.53
CA GLY A 59 5.60 -2.37 -0.72
C GLY A 59 5.21 -1.23 -1.65
N LEU A 60 4.54 -0.19 -1.12
CA LEU A 60 4.14 0.98 -1.88
C LEU A 60 5.35 1.83 -2.31
N VAL A 61 6.33 2.04 -1.43
CA VAL A 61 7.59 2.76 -1.75
C VAL A 61 8.34 2.05 -2.87
N ARG A 62 8.44 0.72 -2.82
CA ARG A 62 9.05 -0.06 -3.90
C ARG A 62 8.28 0.08 -5.20
N LEU A 63 6.95 0.00 -5.16
CA LEU A 63 6.14 0.14 -6.37
C LEU A 63 6.25 1.55 -6.98
N LEU A 64 6.38 2.57 -6.14
CA LEU A 64 6.66 3.94 -6.59
C LEU A 64 8.03 4.05 -7.29
N SER A 65 9.04 3.34 -6.80
CA SER A 65 10.38 3.32 -7.39
C SER A 65 10.45 2.51 -8.69
N SER A 66 9.95 1.27 -8.68
CA SER A 66 10.18 0.27 -9.74
C SER A 66 8.92 -0.25 -10.46
N GLY A 67 7.75 0.34 -10.21
CA GLY A 67 6.48 -0.07 -10.83
C GLY A 67 6.28 0.45 -12.26
N SER A 68 5.20 0.00 -12.91
CA SER A 68 4.73 0.61 -14.17
C SER A 68 4.29 2.06 -13.95
N PRO A 69 4.18 2.90 -15.00
CA PRO A 69 3.67 4.26 -14.86
C PRO A 69 2.34 4.34 -14.10
N ARG A 70 1.44 3.39 -14.35
CA ARG A 70 0.17 3.25 -13.61
C ARG A 70 0.38 2.86 -12.15
N GLY A 71 1.17 1.81 -11.91
CA GLY A 71 1.48 1.36 -10.55
C GLY A 71 2.17 2.43 -9.69
N LYS A 72 3.04 3.25 -10.29
CA LYS A 72 3.70 4.39 -9.62
C LYS A 72 2.68 5.45 -9.22
N LYS A 73 1.79 5.83 -10.15
CA LYS A 73 0.72 6.79 -9.87
C LYS A 73 -0.19 6.30 -8.74
N ASP A 74 -0.64 5.05 -8.82
CA ASP A 74 -1.54 4.48 -7.81
C ASP A 74 -0.83 4.37 -6.45
N ALA A 75 0.46 3.99 -6.43
CA ALA A 75 1.27 3.96 -5.21
C ALA A 75 1.43 5.34 -4.56
N ALA A 76 1.67 6.39 -5.36
CA ALA A 76 1.76 7.76 -4.86
C ALA A 76 0.45 8.21 -4.20
N ILE A 77 -0.69 7.91 -4.83
CA ILE A 77 -2.02 8.26 -4.28
C ILE A 77 -2.26 7.46 -2.98
N ALA A 78 -1.97 6.16 -2.95
CA ALA A 78 -2.10 5.35 -1.74
C ALA A 78 -1.25 5.90 -0.60
N LEU A 79 0.03 6.21 -0.85
CA LEU A 79 0.95 6.77 0.15
C LEU A 79 0.44 8.11 0.68
N TYR A 80 -0.02 8.99 -0.22
CA TYR A 80 -0.62 10.27 0.15
C TYR A 80 -1.85 10.08 1.06
N SER A 81 -2.81 9.26 0.63
CA SER A 81 -4.03 8.98 1.40
C SER A 81 -3.74 8.35 2.76
N LEU A 82 -2.75 7.45 2.85
CA LEU A 82 -2.33 6.85 4.11
C LEU A 82 -1.66 7.88 5.03
N CYS A 83 -0.83 8.78 4.49
CA CYS A 83 -0.14 9.83 5.25
C CYS A 83 -1.06 10.97 5.74
N MET A 84 -2.31 11.01 5.27
CA MET A 84 -3.34 11.86 5.89
C MET A 84 -3.57 11.48 7.36
N LEU A 85 -3.33 10.23 7.73
CA LEU A 85 -3.26 9.81 9.13
C LEU A 85 -1.84 10.12 9.69
N PRO A 86 -1.69 10.97 10.72
CA PRO A 86 -0.37 11.39 11.22
C PRO A 86 0.55 10.24 11.64
N ASP A 87 -0.01 9.18 12.23
CA ASP A 87 0.75 8.00 12.66
C ASP A 87 1.43 7.27 11.50
N ASN A 88 0.81 7.30 10.31
CA ASN A 88 1.35 6.67 9.12
C ASN A 88 2.51 7.46 8.50
N ARG A 89 2.61 8.77 8.77
CA ARG A 89 3.72 9.59 8.25
C ARG A 89 5.06 9.09 8.75
N ARG A 90 5.17 8.81 10.06
CA ARG A 90 6.39 8.25 10.65
C ARG A 90 6.77 6.92 10.02
N ARG A 91 5.78 6.06 9.76
CA ARG A 91 5.97 4.75 9.13
C ARG A 91 6.43 4.87 7.68
N ALA A 92 5.86 5.81 6.93
CA ALA A 92 6.26 6.08 5.55
C ALA A 92 7.70 6.62 5.47
N VAL A 93 8.08 7.52 6.39
CA VAL A 93 9.47 8.00 6.52
C VAL A 93 10.42 6.87 6.86
N SER A 94 10.10 6.02 7.85
CA SER A 94 10.90 4.83 8.17
C SER A 94 11.02 3.83 7.03
N ALA A 95 10.03 3.78 6.14
CA ALA A 95 10.06 2.95 4.93
C ALA A 95 10.84 3.58 3.76
N GLY A 96 11.39 4.79 3.93
CA GLY A 96 12.22 5.45 2.93
C GLY A 96 11.46 6.21 1.84
N VAL A 97 10.19 6.58 2.08
CA VAL A 97 9.40 7.33 1.08
C VAL A 97 10.06 8.64 0.64
N VAL A 98 10.80 9.29 1.54
CA VAL A 98 11.51 10.56 1.29
C VAL A 98 12.64 10.39 0.27
N SER A 99 13.23 9.20 0.17
CA SER A 99 14.32 8.92 -0.76
C SER A 99 13.83 8.57 -2.18
N VAL A 100 12.51 8.35 -2.35
CA VAL A 100 11.90 7.91 -3.61
C VAL A 100 11.11 9.04 -4.29
N LEU A 101 10.74 10.08 -3.55
CA LEU A 101 10.14 11.32 -4.06
C LEU A 101 11.22 12.27 -4.58
#